data_AF-T1EIE1-F1
#
_entry.id   AF-T1EIE1-F1
#
_cell.length_a   1.000
_cell.length_b   1.000
_cell.length_c   1.000
_cell.angle_alpha   90.00
_cell.angle_beta   90.00
_cell.angle_gamma   90.00
#
_symmetry.space_group_name_H-M   'P 1'
#
loop_
_entity.id
_entity.type
_entity.pdbx_description
1 polymer ?
#
loop_
_entity_poly.entity_id
_entity_poly.type
_entity_poly.pdbx_seq_one_letter_code
_entity_poly.pdbx_strand_id
1 'polypeptide(L)' 'RRLHVSNIPFRYNETDLINLLQQFGPILEAEIISNDRGSKGFGFATFANAKDAEMARLKLNGVFVEGRRIEV' A
#
# COMPACT_ATOMS: atom_id res chain seq x y z
N ARG A 1 9.93 7.97 -1.63
CA ARG A 1 10.36 6.56 -1.42
C ARG A 1 9.36 5.81 -0.55
N ARG A 2 9.00 6.35 0.62
CA ARG A 2 7.87 5.84 1.43
C ARG A 2 6.54 6.37 0.88
N LEU A 3 5.54 5.51 0.79
CA LEU A 3 4.16 5.80 0.42
C LEU A 3 3.24 5.51 1.60
N HIS A 4 2.17 6.30 1.71
CA HIS A 4 1.06 6.05 2.61
C HIS A 4 -0.10 5.52 1.76
N VAL A 5 -0.52 4.29 2.01
CA VAL A 5 -1.58 3.64 1.25
C VAL A 5 -2.79 3.49 2.15
N SER A 6 -3.92 4.10 1.79
CA SER A 6 -5.12 4.13 2.62
C SER A 6 -6.37 3.68 1.89
N ASN A 7 -7.43 3.46 2.66
CA ASN A 7 -8.69 2.88 2.23
C ASN A 7 -8.56 1.45 1.67
N ILE A 8 -7.52 0.72 2.07
CA ILE A 8 -7.33 -0.70 1.72
C ILE A 8 -8.29 -1.61 2.51
N PRO A 9 -8.57 -2.82 2.03
CA PRO A 9 -9.40 -3.78 2.77
C PRO A 9 -8.83 -4.06 4.17
N PHE A 10 -9.70 -4.09 5.19
CA PHE A 10 -9.27 -4.34 6.58
C PHE A 10 -8.61 -5.72 6.80
N ARG A 11 -8.79 -6.65 5.86
CA ARG A 11 -8.16 -7.98 5.87
C ARG A 11 -6.71 -7.97 5.37
N TYR A 12 -6.26 -6.88 4.74
CA TYR A 12 -4.89 -6.79 4.21
C TYR A 12 -3.88 -6.84 5.35
N ASN A 13 -2.85 -7.65 5.15
CA ASN A 13 -1.61 -7.65 5.94
C ASN A 13 -0.44 -7.09 5.10
N GLU A 14 0.76 -7.11 5.66
CA GLU A 14 1.98 -6.63 5.01
C GLU A 14 2.26 -7.35 3.70
N THR A 15 1.96 -8.66 3.62
CA THR A 15 2.17 -9.47 2.41
C THR A 15 1.23 -9.02 1.31
N ASP A 16 -0.04 -8.72 1.63
CA ASP A 16 -1.00 -8.20 0.65
C ASP A 16 -0.58 -6.82 0.13
N LEU A 17 -0.09 -5.95 1.01
CA LEU A 17 0.41 -4.62 0.64
C LEU A 17 1.66 -4.72 -0.24
N ILE A 18 2.58 -5.64 0.07
CA ILE A 18 3.74 -5.93 -0.79
C ILE A 18 3.26 -6.46 -2.14
N ASN A 19 2.31 -7.40 -2.17
CA ASN A 19 1.80 -7.98 -3.41
C ASN A 19 1.17 -6.93 -4.34
N LEU A 20 0.45 -5.96 -3.77
CA LEU A 20 -0.14 -4.85 -4.51
C LEU A 20 0.92 -3.91 -5.11
N LEU A 21 2.04 -3.69 -4.42
CA LEU A 21 3.03 -2.67 -4.77
C LEU A 21 4.26 -3.19 -5.51
N GLN A 22 4.63 -4.47 -5.33
CA GLN A 22 5.85 -5.05 -5.89
C GLN A 22 5.91 -5.03 -7.43
N GLN A 23 4.75 -4.94 -8.09
CA GLN A 23 4.67 -4.79 -9.55
C GLN A 23 5.30 -3.50 -10.08
N PHE A 24 5.49 -2.48 -9.22
CA PHE A 24 6.13 -1.21 -9.59
C PHE A 24 7.62 -1.17 -9.26
N GLY A 25 8.11 -2.07 -8.41
CA GLY A 25 9.50 -2.12 -7.98
C GLY A 25 9.69 -2.80 -6.63
N PRO A 26 10.95 -3.05 -6.23
CA PRO A 26 11.27 -3.75 -5.00
C PRO A 26 10.88 -2.93 -3.75
N ILE A 27 10.18 -3.58 -2.82
CA ILE A 27 9.78 -3.05 -1.53
C ILE A 27 10.81 -3.44 -0.47
N LEU A 28 11.26 -2.46 0.30
CA LEU A 28 12.19 -2.66 1.42
C LEU A 28 11.47 -2.92 2.73
N GLU A 29 10.31 -2.28 2.92
CA GLU A 29 9.54 -2.34 4.15
C GLU A 29 8.07 -2.11 3.82
N ALA A 30 7.19 -2.85 4.52
CA ALA A 30 5.74 -2.66 4.48
C ALA A 30 5.19 -2.84 5.89
N GLU A 31 4.22 -2.01 6.26
CA GLU A 31 3.62 -1.98 7.60
C GLU A 31 2.12 -1.69 7.47
N ILE A 32 1.27 -2.54 8.05
CA ILE A 32 -0.16 -2.25 8.20
C ILE A 32 -0.42 -1.67 9.59
N ILE A 33 -1.06 -0.51 9.63
CA ILE A 33 -1.40 0.10 10.91
C ILE A 33 -2.68 -0.54 11.44
N SER A 34 -2.58 -1.11 12.64
CA SER A 34 -3.66 -1.79 13.34
C SER A 34 -3.74 -1.35 14.81
N ASN A 35 -4.84 -1.68 15.48
CA ASN A 35 -5.01 -1.56 16.93
C ASN A 35 -5.64 -2.86 17.47
N ASP A 36 -6.05 -2.86 18.75
CA ASP A 36 -6.68 -4.03 19.39
C ASP A 36 -7.96 -4.53 18.70
N ARG A 37 -8.56 -3.72 17.82
CA ARG A 37 -9.75 -4.06 17.02
C ARG A 37 -9.41 -4.50 15.59
N GLY A 38 -8.12 -4.57 15.23
CA GLY A 38 -7.63 -4.97 13.92
C GLY A 38 -7.08 -3.80 13.08
N SER A 39 -6.97 -4.04 11.77
CA SER A 39 -6.44 -3.05 10.82
C SER A 39 -7.25 -1.75 10.85
N LYS A 40 -6.56 -0.62 10.70
CA LYS A 40 -7.18 0.70 10.50
C LYS A 40 -7.47 1.00 9.02
N GLY A 41 -7.21 0.05 8.11
CA GLY A 41 -7.48 0.21 6.68
C GLY A 41 -6.45 1.10 5.96
N PHE A 42 -5.24 1.20 6.52
CA PHE A 42 -4.12 1.89 5.88
C PHE A 42 -2.78 1.31 6.34
N GLY A 43 -1.74 1.61 5.58
CA GLY A 43 -0.38 1.18 5.85
C GLY A 43 0.65 2.05 5.15
N PHE A 44 1.91 1.69 5.34
CA PHE A 44 3.04 2.34 4.71
C PHE A 44 3.88 1.32 3.97
N ALA A 45 4.47 1.74 2.86
CA ALA A 45 5.44 0.94 2.12
C ALA A 45 6.60 1.78 1.64
N THR A 46 7.82 1.27 1.78
CA THR A 46 9.05 1.94 1.35
C THR A 46 9.64 1.21 0.16
N PHE A 47 9.69 1.87 -1.00
CA PHE A 47 10.37 1.34 -2.18
C PHE A 47 11.89 1.54 -2.12
N ALA A 48 12.62 0.64 -2.77
CA ALA A 48 14.05 0.81 -2.98
C ALA A 48 14.37 2.05 -3.83
N ASN A 49 13.53 2.41 -4.81
CA ASN A 49 13.74 3.60 -5.64
C ASN A 49 12.62 4.63 -5.49
N ALA A 50 12.97 5.92 -5.62
CA ALA A 50 11.97 6.99 -5.57
C ALA A 50 11.05 6.99 -6.81
N LYS A 51 11.59 6.63 -7.98
CA LYS A 51 10.84 6.56 -9.25
C LYS A 51 9.74 5.49 -9.20
N ASP A 52 10.04 4.32 -8.63
CA ASP A 52 9.08 3.23 -8.47
C ASP A 52 7.91 3.64 -7.57
N ALA A 53 8.21 4.34 -6.47
CA ALA A 53 7.19 4.90 -5.58
C ALA A 53 6.29 5.93 -6.29
N GLU A 54 6.88 6.80 -7.10
CA GLU A 54 6.12 7.79 -7.87
C GLU A 54 5.22 7.13 -8.92
N MET A 55 5.73 6.10 -9.61
CA MET A 55 4.95 5.31 -10.56
C MET A 55 3.79 4.59 -9.88
N ALA A 56 4.03 3.94 -8.73
CA ALA A 56 3.00 3.29 -7.94
C ALA A 56 1.90 4.29 -7.53
N ARG A 57 2.28 5.47 -7.03
CA ARG A 57 1.34 6.54 -6.68
C ARG A 57 0.46 6.94 -7.86
N LEU A 58 1.07 7.23 -9.02
CA LEU A 58 0.34 7.66 -10.21
C LEU A 58 -0.61 6.60 -10.75
N LYS A 59 -0.25 5.31 -10.61
CA LYS A 59 -1.02 4.20 -11.17
C LYS A 59 -2.09 3.66 -10.22
N LEU A 60 -1.87 3.72 -8.91
CA LEU A 60 -2.79 3.14 -7.92
C LEU A 60 -3.73 4.15 -7.28
N ASN A 61 -3.35 5.43 -7.21
CA ASN A 61 -4.20 6.41 -6.55
C ASN A 61 -5.57 6.51 -7.26
N GLY A 62 -6.64 6.20 -6.51
CA GLY A 62 -8.01 6.21 -7.01
C GLY A 62 -8.44 4.92 -7.73
N VAL A 63 -7.62 3.87 -7.77
CA VAL A 63 -7.99 2.56 -8.33
C VAL A 63 -8.88 1.79 -7.36
N PHE A 64 -9.77 0.95 -7.89
CA PHE A 64 -10.58 0.05 -7.08
C PHE A 64 -9.86 -1.27 -6.82
N VAL A 65 -9.66 -1.59 -5.54
CA VAL A 65 -9.13 -2.86 -5.04
C VAL A 65 -10.20 -3.48 -4.15
N GLU A 66 -10.71 -4.65 -4.54
CA GLU A 66 -11.77 -5.37 -3.80
C GLU A 66 -13.00 -4.50 -3.46
N GLY A 67 -13.40 -3.64 -4.40
CA GLY A 67 -14.54 -2.74 -4.22
C GLY A 67 -14.23 -1.47 -3.41
N ARG A 68 -12.98 -1.26 -2.98
CA ARG A 68 -12.55 -0.04 -2.28
C ARG A 68 -11.67 0.81 -3.17
N ARG A 69 -11.92 2.12 -3.19
CA ARG A 69 -11.11 3.08 -3.93
C ARG A 69 -9.89 3.48 -3.10
N ILE A 70 -8.72 2.93 -3.40
CA ILE A 70 -7.52 3.16 -2.60
C ILE A 70 -6.91 4.54 -2.86
N GLU A 71 -6.19 5.07 -1.88
CA GLU A 71 -5.47 6.35 -1.96
C GLU A 71 -3.99 6.13 -1.64
N VAL A 72 -3.10 6.75 -2.42
CA VAL A 72 -1.63 6.55 -2.37
C VAL A 72 -0.87 7.85 -2.41
#